data_AF-A0A956JBP8-F1
#
_entry.id   AF-A0A956JBP8-F1
#
_cell.length_a   1.000
_cell.length_b   1.000
_cell.length_c   1.000
_cell.angle_alpha   90.00
_cell.angle_beta   90.00
_cell.angle_gamma   90.00
#
_symmetry.space_group_name_H-M   'P 1'
#
loop_
_entity.id
_entity.type
_entity.pdbx_description
1 polymer ?
#
loop_
_entity_poly.entity_id
_entity_poly.type
_entity_poly.pdbx_seq_one_letter_code
_entity_poly.pdbx_strand_id
1 'polypeptide(L)'
;MSLPMVLLVVALASGGGVATALFVVPRASEAVQAISTATVYAEPDEEQPAEVAGPAEPEAVGEEQLGDEPEEEPEIPVGEEETPEPEDPDDEIERAPALPPAEALQVRANPALELDAFEIEIAGDERPWVLHRLTPFETVDQVAFRYDVHPDSVRLHNGLGPEVQKLKPGSRLKVQARRIPPPREQFDYTVQPGDTWWSIAVAYGIDSAELRAANWHASRRLTVGETLKLWVDPAVYHWIQTDRPALDDEDLLSNIRRGAVSVGPAWEGRLINGVQVPPGEGWRRKMLPSSYGTTHAVINLVAAMQQFHATSGYERDLLLGSMSRRHGGSLLGHRSHQSGRDIDIRLPLSAEHPPWFPIKPWRVDYQALWKLVVALADTGEISIIFLDYELQKSLHKAAVDLGVDESERRRMIQWPRGEAAHLGLVRHSSGHEQHIHVRFRCGHYETECVTGSGWKRDDG
;
A
#
# COMPACT_ATOMS: atom_id res chain seq x y z
N MET A 1 40.09 -21.84 -14.33
CA MET A 1 39.38 -22.04 -15.62
C MET A 1 39.31 -20.69 -16.32
N SER A 2 39.47 -20.64 -17.65
CA SER A 2 39.42 -19.36 -18.39
C SER A 2 37.97 -19.07 -18.77
N LEU A 3 37.46 -17.90 -18.41
CA LEU A 3 36.09 -17.47 -18.74
C LEU A 3 36.01 -17.04 -20.22
N PRO A 4 34.99 -17.46 -20.99
CA PRO A 4 34.82 -17.00 -22.36
C PRO A 4 34.45 -15.51 -22.38
N MET A 5 35.33 -14.69 -22.92
CA MET A 5 35.10 -13.27 -23.21
C MET A 5 34.28 -13.12 -24.50
N VAL A 6 33.44 -12.09 -24.55
CA VAL A 6 32.74 -11.65 -25.77
C VAL A 6 33.23 -10.25 -26.16
N LEU A 7 33.46 -10.04 -27.45
CA LEU A 7 33.87 -8.77 -28.03
C LEU A 7 32.62 -7.98 -28.44
N LEU A 8 32.32 -6.90 -27.72
CA LEU A 8 31.22 -5.99 -28.06
C LEU A 8 31.78 -4.81 -28.85
N VAL A 9 31.26 -4.62 -30.07
CA VAL A 9 31.58 -3.48 -30.93
C VAL A 9 30.39 -2.54 -30.97
N VAL A 10 30.57 -1.32 -30.47
CA VAL A 10 29.53 -0.28 -30.50
C VAL A 10 29.97 0.79 -31.48
N ALA A 11 29.16 0.99 -32.51
CA ALA A 11 29.30 2.08 -33.47
C ALA A 11 28.23 3.14 -33.18
N LEU A 12 28.66 4.34 -32.80
CA LEU A 12 27.76 5.48 -32.61
C LEU A 12 27.91 6.41 -33.82
N ALA A 13 26.78 6.75 -34.43
CA ALA A 13 26.68 7.66 -35.56
C ALA A 13 25.83 8.87 -35.18
N SER A 14 26.44 10.05 -35.20
CA SER A 14 25.73 11.32 -35.10
C SER A 14 26.43 12.36 -35.97
N GLY A 15 25.65 13.19 -36.66
CA GLY A 15 26.11 14.47 -37.22
C GLY A 15 27.31 14.48 -38.18
N GLY A 16 27.69 13.37 -38.82
CA GLY A 16 28.71 13.36 -39.89
C GLY A 16 29.96 12.51 -39.63
N GLY A 17 30.02 11.72 -38.55
CA GLY A 17 31.10 10.76 -38.31
C GLY A 17 30.62 9.50 -37.60
N VAL A 18 31.36 8.40 -37.78
CA VAL A 18 31.16 7.14 -37.03
C VAL A 18 32.36 6.90 -36.14
N ALA A 19 32.14 6.87 -34.83
CA ALA A 19 33.13 6.44 -33.86
C ALA A 19 32.84 4.99 -33.46
N THR A 20 33.87 4.13 -33.44
CA THR A 20 33.74 2.72 -33.07
C THR A 20 34.54 2.45 -31.81
N ALA A 21 33.89 1.93 -30.77
CA ALA A 21 34.53 1.49 -29.53
C ALA A 21 34.44 -0.03 -29.39
N LEU A 22 35.52 -0.64 -28.91
CA LEU A 22 35.70 -2.07 -28.73
C LEU A 22 35.81 -2.38 -27.24
N PHE A 23 34.89 -3.20 -26.73
CA PHE A 23 34.88 -3.65 -25.34
C PHE A 23 35.03 -5.17 -25.27
N VAL A 24 35.90 -5.65 -24.38
CA VAL A 24 36.06 -7.07 -24.06
C VAL A 24 35.41 -7.31 -22.71
N VAL A 25 34.30 -8.06 -22.67
CA VAL A 25 33.52 -8.30 -21.45
C VAL A 25 33.32 -9.79 -21.19
N PRO A 26 33.35 -10.23 -19.92
CA PRO A 26 33.08 -11.63 -19.57
C PRO A 26 31.62 -11.95 -19.82
N ARG A 27 31.33 -13.17 -20.31
CA ARG A 27 29.98 -13.62 -20.60
C ARG A 27 29.19 -13.93 -19.32
N ALA A 28 28.60 -12.90 -18.72
CA ALA A 28 27.66 -13.05 -17.61
C ALA A 28 26.39 -13.79 -18.08
N SER A 29 25.98 -14.80 -17.32
CA SER A 29 24.65 -15.40 -17.45
C SER A 29 23.60 -14.41 -16.93
N GLU A 30 22.73 -13.98 -17.84
CA GLU A 30 21.31 -13.62 -17.67
C GLU A 30 20.84 -13.05 -16.31
N ALA A 31 20.22 -11.86 -16.23
CA ALA A 31 20.20 -10.67 -17.09
C ALA A 31 19.65 -9.50 -16.25
N VAL A 32 20.48 -8.49 -15.96
CA VAL A 32 20.00 -7.17 -15.53
C VAL A 32 20.31 -6.19 -16.66
N GLN A 33 19.28 -5.60 -17.26
CA GLN A 33 19.44 -4.46 -18.18
C GLN A 33 18.52 -3.32 -17.75
N ALA A 34 19.11 -2.32 -17.10
CA ALA A 34 18.53 -1.01 -17.01
C ALA A 34 18.68 -0.32 -18.38
N ILE A 35 17.57 0.18 -18.94
CA ILE A 35 17.59 1.07 -20.09
C ILE A 35 17.49 2.50 -19.57
N SER A 36 18.52 3.32 -19.84
CA SER A 36 18.47 4.75 -19.61
C SER A 36 17.94 5.44 -20.87
N THR A 37 16.78 6.11 -20.76
CA THR A 37 16.29 7.06 -21.75
C THR A 37 16.21 8.44 -21.12
N ALA A 38 17.15 9.31 -21.45
CA ALA A 38 17.07 10.73 -21.16
C ALA A 38 16.23 11.43 -22.24
N THR A 39 15.08 11.97 -21.86
CA THR A 39 14.24 12.78 -22.76
C THR A 39 14.54 14.26 -22.51
N VAL A 40 15.23 14.90 -23.46
CA VAL A 40 15.40 16.35 -23.48
C VAL A 40 14.17 16.95 -24.15
N TYR A 41 13.44 17.82 -23.44
CA TYR A 41 12.42 18.68 -24.04
C TYR A 41 13.03 20.05 -24.32
N ALA A 42 12.89 20.49 -25.58
CA ALA A 42 13.21 21.86 -26.00
C ALA A 42 11.97 22.75 -25.85
N GLU A 43 12.20 24.03 -25.53
CA GLU A 43 11.16 25.05 -25.44
C GLU A 43 10.77 25.55 -26.84
N PRO A 44 9.50 25.96 -27.06
CA PRO A 44 9.11 26.79 -28.20
C PRO A 44 9.02 28.29 -27.81
N ASP A 45 9.37 29.15 -28.77
CA ASP A 45 9.60 30.60 -28.63
C ASP A 45 8.36 31.48 -28.34
N GLU A 46 8.66 32.74 -28.01
CA GLU A 46 7.74 33.84 -27.71
C GLU A 46 6.83 34.28 -28.88
N GLU A 47 5.61 34.72 -28.56
CA GLU A 47 4.89 35.74 -29.33
C GLU A 47 4.18 36.71 -28.36
N GLN A 48 4.39 38.02 -28.54
CA GLN A 48 3.79 39.10 -27.72
C GLN A 48 2.73 39.89 -28.54
N PRO A 49 2.14 41.01 -28.09
CA PRO A 49 0.71 41.04 -27.76
C PRO A 49 -0.12 42.01 -28.63
N ALA A 50 -1.44 42.03 -28.41
CA ALA A 50 -2.32 43.08 -28.94
C ALA A 50 -3.29 43.60 -27.87
N GLU A 51 -3.34 44.92 -27.69
CA GLU A 51 -4.34 45.64 -26.90
C GLU A 51 -5.69 45.76 -27.66
N VAL A 52 -6.78 46.06 -26.96
CA VAL A 52 -7.55 47.34 -27.07
C VAL A 52 -8.92 47.29 -26.36
N ALA A 53 -9.11 48.24 -25.43
CA ALA A 53 -10.34 48.92 -24.96
C ALA A 53 -11.62 48.18 -24.44
N GLY A 54 -12.16 48.70 -23.32
CA GLY A 54 -13.58 48.62 -22.91
C GLY A 54 -14.47 49.67 -23.62
N PRO A 55 -15.69 50.04 -23.15
CA PRO A 55 -16.17 50.14 -21.75
C PRO A 55 -17.48 49.29 -21.51
N ALA A 56 -18.43 49.49 -20.57
CA ALA A 56 -18.75 50.56 -19.60
C ALA A 56 -19.61 50.06 -18.41
N GLU A 57 -19.91 50.95 -17.46
CA GLU A 57 -20.94 50.82 -16.38
C GLU A 57 -22.36 51.17 -16.92
N PRO A 58 -23.48 50.81 -16.24
CA PRO A 58 -23.97 51.48 -15.00
C PRO A 58 -24.64 50.46 -14.02
N GLU A 59 -25.30 50.76 -12.88
CA GLU A 59 -25.57 51.97 -12.06
C GLU A 59 -25.83 51.51 -10.60
N ALA A 60 -25.85 52.42 -9.62
CA ALA A 60 -26.00 52.07 -8.19
C ALA A 60 -27.39 52.40 -7.58
N VAL A 61 -27.98 51.44 -6.86
CA VAL A 61 -29.05 51.59 -5.84
C VAL A 61 -28.92 50.38 -4.89
N GLY A 62 -29.03 50.45 -3.56
CA GLY A 62 -29.16 51.55 -2.61
C GLY A 62 -28.98 50.97 -1.18
N GLU A 63 -28.66 51.80 -0.20
CA GLU A 63 -28.36 51.35 1.18
C GLU A 63 -29.64 50.98 1.96
N GLU A 64 -29.58 49.91 2.76
CA GLU A 64 -30.45 49.78 3.94
C GLU A 64 -29.68 49.11 5.09
N GLN A 65 -29.75 49.71 6.28
CA GLN A 65 -28.98 49.33 7.47
C GLN A 65 -29.82 48.47 8.43
N LEU A 66 -29.35 47.25 8.70
CA LEU A 66 -29.52 46.53 9.96
C LEU A 66 -28.17 45.83 10.22
N GLY A 67 -27.58 45.82 11.41
CA GLY A 67 -28.04 46.20 12.73
C GLY A 67 -27.30 45.29 13.71
N ASP A 68 -26.35 45.83 14.48
CA ASP A 68 -25.52 45.05 15.41
C ASP A 68 -26.34 44.44 16.54
N GLU A 69 -26.32 43.10 16.68
CA GLU A 69 -26.40 42.41 17.97
C GLU A 69 -25.49 41.17 17.93
N PRO A 70 -24.54 40.98 18.88
CA PRO A 70 -23.80 39.74 19.01
C PRO A 70 -24.62 38.70 19.78
N GLU A 71 -24.74 37.48 19.26
CA GLU A 71 -25.34 36.37 20.00
C GLU A 71 -24.42 35.94 21.16
N GLU A 72 -24.91 36.08 22.40
CA GLU A 72 -24.22 35.55 23.59
C GLU A 72 -24.25 34.02 23.59
N GLU A 73 -23.08 33.38 23.57
CA GLU A 73 -22.98 31.95 23.90
C GLU A 73 -23.38 31.75 25.38
N PRO A 74 -24.27 30.80 25.72
CA PRO A 74 -24.71 30.61 27.09
C PRO A 74 -23.59 30.04 27.97
N GLU A 75 -23.20 30.80 28.99
CA GLU A 75 -22.25 30.37 30.02
C GLU A 75 -22.75 29.08 30.71
N ILE A 76 -22.03 27.97 30.50
CA ILE A 76 -22.26 26.72 31.23
C ILE A 76 -21.70 26.89 32.65
N PRO A 77 -22.50 26.68 33.71
CA PRO A 77 -22.04 26.94 35.07
C PRO A 77 -20.93 25.95 35.45
N VAL A 78 -19.76 26.49 35.82
CA VAL A 78 -18.63 25.71 36.34
C VAL A 78 -18.97 25.20 37.74
N GLY A 79 -19.44 23.97 37.82
CA GLY A 79 -19.44 23.20 39.06
C GLY A 79 -18.04 22.69 39.37
N GLU A 80 -17.56 22.93 40.59
CA GLU A 80 -16.33 22.33 41.09
C GLU A 80 -16.56 20.84 41.38
N GLU A 81 -16.42 19.99 40.36
CA GLU A 81 -16.24 18.54 40.57
C GLU A 81 -14.74 18.26 40.80
N GLU A 82 -14.41 17.70 41.96
CA GLU A 82 -13.08 17.16 42.24
C GLU A 82 -12.78 16.05 41.22
N THR A 83 -11.85 16.31 40.29
CA THR A 83 -11.38 15.28 39.37
C THR A 83 -10.71 14.16 40.18
N PRO A 84 -11.20 12.91 40.14
CA PRO A 84 -10.45 11.80 40.71
C PRO A 84 -9.12 11.66 39.96
N GLU A 85 -8.06 11.26 40.67
CA GLU A 85 -6.79 10.93 40.03
C GLU A 85 -7.02 9.85 38.96
N PRO A 86 -6.37 9.94 37.78
CA PRO A 86 -6.57 8.96 36.72
C PRO A 86 -6.12 7.57 37.21
N GLU A 87 -7.06 6.63 37.28
CA GLU A 87 -6.75 5.23 37.60
C GLU A 87 -5.74 4.67 36.58
N ASP A 88 -4.79 3.87 37.08
CA ASP A 88 -3.69 3.36 36.28
C ASP A 88 -4.21 2.39 35.19
N PRO A 89 -3.96 2.65 33.89
CA PRO A 89 -4.43 1.75 32.82
C PRO A 89 -3.83 0.33 32.90
N ASP A 90 -2.78 0.10 33.68
CA ASP A 90 -2.23 -1.24 33.89
C ASP A 90 -3.06 -2.08 34.90
N ASP A 91 -3.86 -1.47 35.80
CA ASP A 91 -4.72 -2.19 36.76
C ASP A 91 -5.92 -2.89 36.09
N GLU A 92 -6.38 -2.40 34.92
CA GLU A 92 -7.43 -3.07 34.14
C GLU A 92 -6.89 -4.31 33.39
N ILE A 93 -5.58 -4.36 33.12
CA ILE A 93 -4.93 -5.48 32.43
C ILE A 93 -4.83 -6.71 33.34
N GLU A 94 -4.55 -6.54 34.64
CA GLU A 94 -4.55 -7.67 35.60
C GLU A 94 -5.95 -8.20 35.93
N ARG A 95 -7.01 -7.43 35.64
CA ARG A 95 -8.41 -7.84 35.79
C ARG A 95 -9.07 -8.38 34.52
N ALA A 96 -8.37 -8.40 33.39
CA ALA A 96 -8.85 -9.02 32.17
C ALA A 96 -9.22 -10.50 32.47
N PRO A 97 -10.47 -10.94 32.24
CA PRO A 97 -10.85 -12.32 32.51
C PRO A 97 -9.95 -13.24 31.67
N ALA A 98 -9.40 -14.27 32.32
CA ALA A 98 -8.50 -15.21 31.68
C ALA A 98 -9.09 -15.67 30.34
N LEU A 99 -8.28 -15.57 29.27
CA LEU A 99 -8.68 -15.98 27.92
C LEU A 99 -9.36 -17.35 28.01
N PRO A 100 -10.61 -17.50 27.52
CA PRO A 100 -11.31 -18.76 27.62
C PRO A 100 -10.45 -19.84 26.94
N PRO A 101 -10.44 -21.09 27.45
CA PRO A 101 -9.68 -22.17 26.84
C PRO A 101 -10.00 -22.24 25.35
N ALA A 102 -8.97 -22.51 24.53
CA ALA A 102 -9.00 -22.36 23.07
C ALA A 102 -10.12 -23.13 22.34
N GLU A 103 -10.79 -24.03 23.05
CA GLU A 103 -11.95 -24.83 22.61
C GLU A 103 -13.27 -24.03 22.57
N ALA A 104 -13.34 -22.82 23.14
CA ALA A 104 -14.57 -22.01 23.21
C ALA A 104 -14.78 -21.02 22.05
N LEU A 105 -13.75 -20.71 21.26
CA LEU A 105 -13.86 -19.89 20.04
C LEU A 105 -14.03 -20.81 18.82
N GLN A 106 -15.15 -21.53 18.76
CA GLN A 106 -15.60 -22.17 17.54
C GLN A 106 -16.00 -21.10 16.51
N VAL A 107 -15.03 -20.58 15.78
CA VAL A 107 -15.27 -19.95 14.48
C VAL A 107 -15.88 -21.03 13.59
N ARG A 108 -17.20 -21.03 13.48
CA ARG A 108 -17.93 -22.02 12.68
C ARG A 108 -17.50 -21.83 11.24
N ALA A 109 -16.82 -22.83 10.69
CA ALA A 109 -16.31 -22.76 9.33
C ALA A 109 -17.48 -22.73 8.34
N ASN A 110 -17.43 -21.79 7.40
CA ASN A 110 -18.30 -21.82 6.23
C ASN A 110 -18.05 -23.12 5.44
N PRO A 111 -19.07 -23.70 4.79
CA PRO A 111 -18.91 -24.96 4.05
C PRO A 111 -17.74 -24.91 3.06
N ALA A 112 -16.82 -25.86 3.19
CA ALA A 112 -15.69 -25.98 2.29
C ALA A 112 -16.18 -26.18 0.84
N LEU A 113 -15.55 -25.51 -0.13
CA LEU A 113 -15.73 -25.87 -1.53
C LEU A 113 -14.92 -27.13 -1.81
N GLU A 114 -15.60 -28.15 -2.31
CA GLU A 114 -14.95 -29.21 -3.06
C GLU A 114 -14.58 -28.63 -4.44
N LEU A 115 -13.35 -28.13 -4.54
CA LEU A 115 -12.74 -27.76 -5.82
C LEU A 115 -12.02 -28.98 -6.40
N ASP A 116 -12.11 -29.15 -7.72
CA ASP A 116 -11.22 -30.07 -8.43
C ASP A 116 -9.75 -29.67 -8.20
N ALA A 117 -8.87 -30.67 -8.06
CA ALA A 117 -7.45 -30.42 -7.92
C ALA A 117 -6.91 -29.74 -9.19
N PHE A 118 -6.36 -28.53 -9.04
CA PHE A 118 -5.79 -27.75 -10.13
C PHE A 118 -4.29 -27.51 -9.91
N GLU A 119 -3.52 -27.54 -10.99
CA GLU A 119 -2.13 -27.06 -11.00
C GLU A 119 -2.11 -25.67 -11.65
N ILE A 120 -1.36 -24.74 -11.06
CA ILE A 120 -1.12 -23.43 -11.68
C ILE A 120 0.13 -23.57 -12.54
N GLU A 121 -0.05 -23.73 -13.85
CA GLU A 121 1.06 -23.80 -14.80
C GLU A 121 1.80 -22.46 -14.81
N ILE A 122 3.06 -22.43 -14.38
CA ILE A 122 3.95 -21.29 -14.59
C ILE A 122 4.51 -21.39 -16.01
N ALA A 123 4.16 -20.44 -16.86
CA ALA A 123 4.78 -20.31 -18.16
C ALA A 123 6.21 -19.81 -17.98
N GLY A 124 7.17 -20.59 -18.47
CA GLY A 124 8.56 -20.15 -18.62
C GLY A 124 8.71 -19.07 -19.69
N ASP A 125 9.87 -19.03 -20.34
CA ASP A 125 10.22 -17.95 -21.27
C ASP A 125 9.26 -17.78 -22.46
N GLU A 126 8.53 -18.83 -22.84
CA GLU A 126 7.67 -18.85 -24.03
C GLU A 126 6.35 -18.06 -23.90
N ARG A 127 5.96 -17.62 -22.69
CA ARG A 127 4.80 -16.75 -22.37
C ARG A 127 3.60 -16.88 -23.34
N PRO A 128 2.79 -17.95 -23.23
CA PRO A 128 1.79 -18.31 -24.22
C PRO A 128 0.64 -17.30 -24.31
N TRP A 129 0.06 -17.22 -25.50
CA TRP A 129 -1.16 -16.43 -25.75
C TRP A 129 -2.41 -17.20 -25.32
N VAL A 130 -3.07 -16.71 -24.27
CA VAL A 130 -4.35 -17.23 -23.79
C VAL A 130 -5.48 -16.29 -24.24
N LEU A 131 -6.57 -16.86 -24.74
CA LEU A 131 -7.80 -16.13 -25.05
C LEU A 131 -8.81 -16.29 -23.91
N HIS A 132 -8.61 -15.52 -22.85
CA HIS A 132 -9.44 -15.56 -21.65
C HIS A 132 -10.86 -15.04 -21.96
N ARG A 133 -11.90 -15.66 -21.40
CA ARG A 133 -13.30 -15.22 -21.50
C ARG A 133 -13.76 -14.73 -20.13
N LEU A 134 -14.09 -13.43 -20.05
CA LEU A 134 -14.53 -12.79 -18.81
C LEU A 134 -15.79 -13.44 -18.23
N THR A 135 -15.77 -13.75 -16.94
CA THR A 135 -16.98 -14.09 -16.17
C THR A 135 -17.72 -12.82 -15.73
N PRO A 136 -18.91 -12.92 -15.12
CA PRO A 136 -19.56 -11.77 -14.49
C PRO A 136 -18.64 -11.08 -13.48
N PHE A 137 -18.76 -9.74 -13.43
CA PHE A 137 -18.04 -8.82 -12.53
C PHE A 137 -16.52 -8.71 -12.71
N GLU A 138 -15.91 -9.60 -13.49
CA GLU A 138 -14.47 -9.66 -13.69
C GLU A 138 -13.90 -8.42 -14.42
N THR A 139 -12.80 -7.87 -13.89
CA THR A 139 -12.11 -6.71 -14.45
C THR A 139 -10.91 -7.12 -15.31
N VAL A 140 -10.48 -6.23 -16.23
CA VAL A 140 -9.23 -6.40 -17.00
C VAL A 140 -8.04 -6.62 -16.08
N ASP A 141 -8.07 -5.99 -14.91
CA ASP A 141 -7.01 -6.01 -13.92
C ASP A 141 -7.00 -7.29 -13.08
N GLN A 142 -8.18 -7.79 -12.70
CA GLN A 142 -8.33 -9.11 -12.07
C GLN A 142 -7.82 -10.19 -13.01
N VAL A 143 -8.16 -10.14 -14.31
CA VAL A 143 -7.57 -11.03 -15.33
C VAL A 143 -6.05 -10.88 -15.35
N ALA A 144 -5.53 -9.65 -15.41
CA ALA A 144 -4.09 -9.43 -15.45
C ALA A 144 -3.37 -10.04 -14.22
N PHE A 145 -3.89 -9.82 -13.02
CA PHE A 145 -3.41 -10.45 -11.79
C PHE A 145 -3.48 -11.99 -11.87
N ARG A 146 -4.61 -12.56 -12.31
CA ARG A 146 -4.80 -14.01 -12.45
C ARG A 146 -3.72 -14.64 -13.33
N TYR A 147 -3.36 -14.02 -14.46
CA TYR A 147 -2.32 -14.51 -15.38
C TYR A 147 -0.88 -14.06 -15.06
N ASP A 148 -0.66 -13.34 -13.94
CA ASP A 148 0.61 -12.71 -13.54
C ASP A 148 1.20 -11.77 -14.61
N VAL A 149 0.39 -10.81 -15.08
CA VAL A 149 0.79 -9.82 -16.08
C VAL A 149 0.39 -8.41 -15.67
N HIS A 150 1.04 -7.40 -16.28
CA HIS A 150 0.64 -6.01 -16.08
C HIS A 150 -0.70 -5.71 -16.76
N PRO A 151 -1.66 -5.04 -16.12
CA PRO A 151 -2.95 -4.71 -16.72
C PRO A 151 -2.87 -3.99 -18.07
N ASP A 152 -1.94 -3.05 -18.20
CA ASP A 152 -1.80 -2.27 -19.43
C ASP A 152 -1.28 -3.09 -20.62
N SER A 153 -0.58 -4.21 -20.36
CA SER A 153 -0.25 -5.19 -21.40
C SER A 153 -1.53 -5.85 -21.93
N VAL A 154 -2.47 -6.21 -21.04
CA VAL A 154 -3.77 -6.75 -21.45
C VAL A 154 -4.58 -5.69 -22.20
N ARG A 155 -4.58 -4.43 -21.76
CA ARG A 155 -5.26 -3.33 -22.49
C ARG A 155 -4.69 -3.13 -23.89
N LEU A 156 -3.37 -2.99 -24.01
CA LEU A 156 -2.65 -2.79 -25.25
C LEU A 156 -2.94 -3.93 -26.26
N HIS A 157 -2.85 -5.18 -25.83
CA HIS A 157 -3.09 -6.35 -26.68
C HIS A 157 -4.54 -6.53 -27.13
N ASN A 158 -5.48 -5.81 -26.51
CA ASN A 158 -6.91 -5.84 -26.83
C ASN A 158 -7.45 -4.50 -27.38
N GLY A 159 -6.57 -3.50 -27.61
CA GLY A 159 -6.97 -2.20 -28.13
C GLY A 159 -7.88 -1.39 -27.19
N LEU A 160 -7.71 -1.56 -25.88
CA LEU A 160 -8.51 -0.87 -24.85
C LEU A 160 -7.80 0.39 -24.37
N GLY A 161 -8.57 1.43 -24.02
CA GLY A 161 -8.05 2.63 -23.37
C GLY A 161 -7.56 2.35 -21.94
N PRO A 162 -6.61 3.14 -21.40
CA PRO A 162 -6.05 2.96 -20.06
C PRO A 162 -7.10 2.99 -18.94
N GLU A 163 -8.18 3.75 -19.13
CA GLU A 163 -9.32 3.86 -18.20
C GLU A 163 -10.26 2.65 -18.22
N VAL A 164 -10.14 1.74 -19.18
CA VAL A 164 -11.04 0.57 -19.30
C VAL A 164 -10.70 -0.46 -18.23
N GLN A 165 -11.52 -0.51 -17.17
CA GLN A 165 -11.44 -1.51 -16.11
C GLN A 165 -12.41 -2.68 -16.33
N LYS A 166 -13.63 -2.41 -16.80
CA LYS A 166 -14.72 -3.39 -16.91
C LYS A 166 -15.22 -3.50 -18.35
N LEU A 167 -15.55 -4.72 -18.75
CA LEU A 167 -16.12 -5.06 -20.06
C LEU A 167 -17.39 -5.89 -19.87
N LYS A 168 -18.13 -6.12 -20.96
CA LYS A 168 -19.33 -6.97 -20.91
C LYS A 168 -18.93 -8.42 -20.56
N PRO A 169 -19.61 -9.10 -19.62
CA PRO A 169 -19.38 -10.52 -19.36
C PRO A 169 -19.45 -11.35 -20.65
N GLY A 170 -18.58 -12.36 -20.76
CA GLY A 170 -18.43 -13.17 -21.97
C GLY A 170 -17.56 -12.56 -23.07
N SER A 171 -17.10 -11.30 -22.92
CA SER A 171 -16.05 -10.72 -23.79
C SER A 171 -14.75 -11.52 -23.70
N ARG A 172 -13.90 -11.41 -24.73
CA ARG A 172 -12.63 -12.16 -24.81
C ARG A 172 -11.44 -11.21 -24.73
N LEU A 173 -10.47 -11.54 -23.88
CA LEU A 173 -9.20 -10.84 -23.74
C LEU A 173 -8.05 -11.74 -24.19
N LYS A 174 -7.20 -11.24 -25.08
CA LYS A 174 -5.88 -11.82 -25.36
C LYS A 174 -4.94 -11.46 -24.22
N VAL A 175 -4.34 -12.47 -23.60
CA VAL A 175 -3.40 -12.32 -22.49
C VAL A 175 -2.12 -13.08 -22.85
N GLN A 176 -0.97 -12.41 -22.75
CA GLN A 176 0.33 -13.05 -22.92
C GLN A 176 0.82 -13.54 -21.55
N ALA A 177 0.36 -14.73 -21.17
CA ALA A 177 0.38 -15.21 -19.79
C ALA A 177 1.79 -15.50 -19.25
N ARG A 178 2.01 -15.24 -17.96
CA ARG A 178 3.13 -15.80 -17.18
C ARG A 178 2.72 -17.00 -16.32
N ARG A 179 1.44 -17.11 -15.98
CA ARG A 179 0.86 -18.33 -15.40
C ARG A 179 -0.53 -18.58 -15.98
N ILE A 180 -0.95 -19.83 -16.04
CA ILE A 180 -2.31 -20.21 -16.43
C ILE A 180 -3.07 -20.62 -15.16
N PRO A 181 -3.98 -19.76 -14.66
CA PRO A 181 -4.84 -20.07 -13.53
C PRO A 181 -6.04 -20.92 -13.98
N PRO A 182 -6.67 -21.68 -13.06
CA PRO A 182 -7.99 -22.28 -13.31
C PRO A 182 -9.03 -21.19 -13.67
N PRO A 183 -10.17 -21.54 -14.30
CA PRO A 183 -11.27 -20.59 -14.54
C PRO A 183 -11.93 -20.12 -13.23
N ARG A 184 -12.69 -19.02 -13.26
CA ARG A 184 -13.64 -18.72 -12.15
C ARG A 184 -14.83 -19.66 -12.26
N GLU A 185 -15.30 -20.14 -11.12
CA GLU A 185 -16.43 -21.07 -11.02
C GLU A 185 -17.58 -20.44 -10.24
N GLN A 186 -18.81 -20.80 -10.64
CA GLN A 186 -20.01 -20.31 -9.98
C GLN A 186 -20.48 -21.34 -8.94
N PHE A 187 -20.62 -20.91 -7.70
CA PHE A 187 -21.10 -21.76 -6.60
C PHE A 187 -22.37 -21.19 -5.98
N ASP A 188 -23.31 -22.07 -5.64
CA ASP A 188 -24.51 -21.73 -4.89
C ASP A 188 -24.24 -21.96 -3.38
N TYR A 189 -24.19 -20.87 -2.61
CA TYR A 189 -23.94 -20.86 -1.18
C TYR A 189 -25.23 -20.65 -0.40
N THR A 190 -25.54 -21.54 0.55
CA THR A 190 -26.68 -21.39 1.45
C THR A 190 -26.25 -20.63 2.71
N VAL A 191 -26.86 -19.46 2.94
CA VAL A 191 -26.58 -18.58 4.09
C VAL A 191 -26.75 -19.30 5.42
N GLN A 192 -25.72 -19.23 6.27
CA GLN A 192 -25.68 -19.85 7.59
C GLN A 192 -26.06 -18.86 8.71
N PRO A 193 -26.45 -19.35 9.91
CA PRO A 193 -26.69 -18.48 11.06
C PRO A 193 -25.45 -17.65 11.44
N GLY A 194 -25.59 -16.32 11.40
CA GLY A 194 -24.51 -15.38 11.70
C GLY A 194 -23.79 -14.82 10.47
N ASP A 195 -24.13 -15.28 9.25
CA ASP A 195 -23.53 -14.77 8.03
C ASP A 195 -23.85 -13.31 7.74
N THR A 196 -22.89 -12.67 7.09
CA THR A 196 -23.00 -11.34 6.51
C THR A 196 -22.46 -11.39 5.08
N TRP A 197 -22.88 -10.43 4.25
CA TRP A 197 -22.30 -10.21 2.92
C TRP A 197 -20.76 -10.13 2.93
N TRP A 198 -20.19 -9.69 4.06
CA TRP A 198 -18.75 -9.55 4.25
C TRP A 198 -18.08 -10.86 4.70
N SER A 199 -18.66 -11.62 5.64
CA SER A 199 -18.07 -12.88 6.11
C SER A 199 -17.99 -13.93 5.01
N ILE A 200 -19.04 -14.02 4.18
CA ILE A 200 -19.06 -14.87 2.99
C ILE A 200 -18.02 -14.36 2.00
N ALA A 201 -18.02 -13.07 1.66
CA ALA A 201 -17.06 -12.51 0.71
C ALA A 201 -15.60 -12.82 1.08
N VAL A 202 -15.24 -12.66 2.35
CA VAL A 202 -13.91 -12.98 2.89
C VAL A 202 -13.60 -14.47 2.84
N ALA A 203 -14.50 -15.34 3.31
CA ALA A 203 -14.27 -16.79 3.36
C ALA A 203 -14.09 -17.44 1.97
N TYR A 204 -14.65 -16.80 0.93
CA TYR A 204 -14.61 -17.29 -0.45
C TYR A 204 -13.70 -16.47 -1.38
N GLY A 205 -13.00 -15.45 -0.89
CA GLY A 205 -12.03 -14.68 -1.67
C GLY A 205 -12.63 -13.81 -2.78
N ILE A 206 -13.85 -13.31 -2.59
CA ILE A 206 -14.60 -12.49 -3.56
C ILE A 206 -14.88 -11.10 -2.97
N ASP A 207 -15.15 -10.09 -3.79
CA ASP A 207 -15.59 -8.80 -3.26
C ASP A 207 -17.07 -8.82 -2.82
N SER A 208 -17.35 -8.10 -1.74
CA SER A 208 -18.69 -7.99 -1.13
C SER A 208 -19.68 -7.20 -1.98
N ALA A 209 -19.25 -6.25 -2.82
CA ALA A 209 -20.10 -5.56 -3.78
C ALA A 209 -20.33 -6.43 -5.03
N GLU A 210 -19.33 -7.18 -5.51
CA GLU A 210 -19.54 -8.22 -6.53
C GLU A 210 -20.57 -9.27 -6.06
N LEU A 211 -20.41 -9.80 -4.84
CA LEU A 211 -21.33 -10.78 -4.26
C LEU A 211 -22.77 -10.22 -4.15
N ARG A 212 -22.94 -8.96 -3.73
CA ARG A 212 -24.25 -8.30 -3.69
C ARG A 212 -24.81 -8.03 -5.08
N ALA A 213 -23.98 -7.68 -6.06
CA ALA A 213 -24.41 -7.43 -7.44
C ALA A 213 -24.83 -8.73 -8.16
N ALA A 214 -24.12 -9.84 -7.91
CA ALA A 214 -24.50 -11.17 -8.36
C ALA A 214 -25.86 -11.61 -7.79
N ASN A 215 -26.18 -11.13 -6.59
CA ASN A 215 -27.40 -11.45 -5.83
C ASN A 215 -28.28 -10.21 -5.61
N TRP A 216 -28.47 -9.40 -6.66
CA TRP A 216 -29.23 -8.15 -6.61
C TRP A 216 -30.68 -8.28 -6.10
N HIS A 217 -31.23 -9.49 -6.15
CA HIS A 217 -32.58 -9.85 -5.69
C HIS A 217 -32.64 -10.24 -4.21
N ALA A 218 -31.49 -10.47 -3.58
CA ALA A 218 -31.38 -10.87 -2.17
C ALA A 218 -31.58 -9.68 -1.21
N SER A 219 -31.94 -9.99 0.03
CA SER A 219 -32.24 -8.95 1.02
C SER A 219 -30.98 -8.21 1.52
N ARG A 220 -31.13 -6.92 1.86
CA ARG A 220 -30.00 -6.10 2.39
C ARG A 220 -29.40 -6.70 3.67
N ARG A 221 -30.22 -7.38 4.47
CA ARG A 221 -29.78 -8.34 5.51
C ARG A 221 -30.00 -9.74 4.95
N LEU A 222 -28.99 -10.59 5.06
CA LEU A 222 -29.08 -11.98 4.61
C LEU A 222 -30.09 -12.76 5.45
N THR A 223 -30.84 -13.65 4.80
CA THR A 223 -31.77 -14.57 5.47
C THR A 223 -31.14 -15.96 5.56
N VAL A 224 -31.12 -16.58 6.74
CA VAL A 224 -30.59 -17.95 6.90
C VAL A 224 -31.38 -18.92 6.01
N GLY A 225 -30.67 -19.72 5.23
CA GLY A 225 -31.26 -20.62 4.22
C GLY A 225 -31.46 -19.99 2.84
N GLU A 226 -31.19 -18.70 2.64
CA GLU A 226 -31.16 -18.04 1.34
C GLU A 226 -29.97 -18.56 0.51
N THR A 227 -30.16 -18.80 -0.80
CA THR A 227 -29.10 -19.29 -1.69
C THR A 227 -28.51 -18.13 -2.50
N LEU A 228 -27.21 -17.88 -2.34
CA LEU A 228 -26.45 -16.85 -3.02
C LEU A 228 -25.56 -17.46 -4.12
N LYS A 229 -25.48 -16.82 -5.28
CA LYS A 229 -24.48 -17.11 -6.32
C LYS A 229 -23.16 -16.41 -6.03
N LEU A 230 -22.10 -17.18 -5.88
CA LEU A 230 -20.72 -16.73 -5.73
C LEU A 230 -19.96 -16.99 -7.03
N TRP A 231 -19.04 -16.10 -7.40
CA TRP A 231 -18.12 -16.29 -8.53
C TRP A 231 -16.69 -16.39 -7.99
N VAL A 232 -16.30 -17.59 -7.59
CA VAL A 232 -15.08 -17.85 -6.83
C VAL A 232 -13.89 -18.06 -7.79
N ASP A 233 -12.72 -17.60 -7.35
CA ASP A 233 -11.44 -17.98 -7.95
C ASP A 233 -10.88 -19.19 -7.21
N PRO A 234 -10.77 -20.38 -7.85
CA PRO A 234 -10.24 -21.57 -7.21
C PRO A 234 -8.82 -21.36 -6.63
N ALA A 235 -7.98 -20.58 -7.30
CA ALA A 235 -6.63 -20.27 -6.82
C ALA A 235 -6.65 -19.44 -5.52
N VAL A 236 -7.43 -18.37 -5.50
CA VAL A 236 -7.58 -17.50 -4.31
C VAL A 236 -8.27 -18.25 -3.17
N TYR A 237 -9.30 -19.05 -3.45
CA TYR A 237 -9.97 -19.86 -2.44
C TYR A 237 -9.01 -20.87 -1.81
N HIS A 238 -8.26 -21.62 -2.62
CA HIS A 238 -7.25 -22.54 -2.12
C HIS A 238 -6.23 -21.78 -1.25
N TRP A 239 -5.70 -20.64 -1.69
CA TRP A 239 -4.77 -19.84 -0.89
C TRP A 239 -5.35 -19.33 0.44
N ILE A 240 -6.67 -19.11 0.53
CA ILE A 240 -7.36 -18.77 1.80
C ILE A 240 -7.43 -20.00 2.71
N GLN A 241 -7.79 -21.17 2.17
CA GLN A 241 -7.88 -22.42 2.95
C GLN A 241 -6.52 -22.96 3.39
N THR A 242 -5.46 -22.72 2.60
CA THR A 242 -4.09 -23.15 2.90
C THR A 242 -3.22 -22.05 3.52
N ASP A 243 -3.80 -20.92 3.96
CA ASP A 243 -3.10 -19.79 4.59
C ASP A 243 -2.47 -20.23 5.93
N ARG A 244 -1.23 -20.71 5.88
CA ARG A 244 -0.41 -20.97 7.07
C ARG A 244 0.46 -19.73 7.33
N PRO A 245 0.55 -19.24 8.58
CA PRO A 245 1.51 -18.20 8.91
C PRO A 245 2.92 -18.70 8.56
N ALA A 246 3.71 -17.87 7.89
CA ALA A 246 5.10 -18.19 7.57
C ALA A 246 5.87 -18.42 8.87
N LEU A 247 6.27 -19.67 9.08
CA LEU A 247 7.15 -20.10 10.17
C LEU A 247 8.55 -20.22 9.58
N ASP A 248 9.40 -19.28 9.98
CA ASP A 248 10.83 -19.53 10.25
C ASP A 248 11.71 -19.99 9.05
N ASP A 249 11.41 -19.56 7.82
CA ASP A 249 12.09 -20.01 6.58
C ASP A 249 13.18 -19.06 6.04
N GLU A 250 14.22 -19.60 5.38
CA GLU A 250 15.35 -18.83 4.81
C GLU A 250 14.97 -17.91 3.64
N ASP A 251 13.88 -18.19 2.92
CA ASP A 251 13.39 -17.35 1.81
C ASP A 251 12.06 -16.65 2.16
N LEU A 252 12.17 -15.70 3.10
CA LEU A 252 11.03 -14.89 3.56
C LEU A 252 10.29 -14.18 2.41
N LEU A 253 10.96 -13.81 1.31
CA LEU A 253 10.34 -13.03 0.22
C LEU A 253 9.55 -13.89 -0.76
N SER A 254 10.00 -15.12 -1.08
CA SER A 254 9.18 -16.03 -1.89
C SER A 254 7.97 -16.56 -1.13
N ASN A 255 8.12 -16.80 0.18
CA ASN A 255 7.07 -17.29 1.07
C ASN A 255 5.99 -16.26 1.46
N ILE A 256 6.13 -14.97 1.10
CA ILE A 256 5.04 -13.99 1.29
C ILE A 256 3.86 -14.32 0.36
N ARG A 257 2.73 -14.71 0.98
CA ARG A 257 1.49 -15.06 0.29
C ARG A 257 1.05 -13.95 -0.68
N ARG A 258 0.66 -14.36 -1.89
CA ARG A 258 0.18 -13.48 -2.96
C ARG A 258 -1.33 -13.25 -2.86
N GLY A 259 -1.82 -12.24 -3.59
CA GLY A 259 -3.26 -11.97 -3.73
C GLY A 259 -3.91 -11.17 -2.59
N ALA A 260 -3.12 -10.52 -1.73
CA ALA A 260 -3.64 -9.49 -0.84
C ALA A 260 -3.49 -8.11 -1.47
N VAL A 261 -4.59 -7.35 -1.54
CA VAL A 261 -4.68 -6.11 -2.32
C VAL A 261 -5.42 -5.00 -1.58
N SER A 262 -5.02 -3.76 -1.88
CA SER A 262 -5.66 -2.56 -1.36
C SER A 262 -6.87 -2.18 -2.20
N VAL A 263 -7.96 -1.80 -1.54
CA VAL A 263 -9.17 -1.26 -2.15
C VAL A 263 -9.46 0.11 -1.54
N GLY A 264 -9.58 1.14 -2.37
CA GLY A 264 -9.81 2.53 -1.94
C GLY A 264 -8.55 3.24 -1.41
N PRO A 265 -8.74 4.41 -0.78
CA PRO A 265 -7.65 5.20 -0.20
C PRO A 265 -7.20 4.65 1.16
N ALA A 266 -6.06 5.12 1.65
CA ALA A 266 -5.46 4.71 2.92
C ALA A 266 -6.34 4.99 4.17
N TRP A 267 -7.23 5.98 4.09
CA TRP A 267 -8.06 6.51 5.19
C TRP A 267 -9.55 6.13 5.10
N GLU A 268 -9.97 5.44 4.04
CA GLU A 268 -11.37 5.00 3.85
C GLU A 268 -11.42 3.75 2.96
N GLY A 269 -10.46 2.86 3.14
CA GLY A 269 -10.25 1.70 2.29
C GLY A 269 -10.47 0.38 3.01
N ARG A 270 -10.23 -0.71 2.28
CA ARG A 270 -10.24 -2.08 2.78
C ARG A 270 -8.98 -2.81 2.34
N LEU A 271 -8.63 -3.85 3.09
CA LEU A 271 -7.57 -4.79 2.74
C LEU A 271 -8.23 -6.13 2.44
N ILE A 272 -8.13 -6.60 1.19
CA ILE A 272 -8.62 -7.92 0.80
C ILE A 272 -7.51 -8.94 1.02
N ASN A 273 -7.86 -10.09 1.60
CA ASN A 273 -6.96 -11.21 1.89
C ASN A 273 -5.67 -10.85 2.65
N GLY A 274 -5.69 -9.84 3.54
CA GLY A 274 -4.50 -9.27 4.18
C GLY A 274 -3.45 -10.30 4.63
N VAL A 275 -2.19 -10.05 4.26
CA VAL A 275 -1.02 -10.85 4.63
C VAL A 275 -0.46 -10.28 5.92
N GLN A 276 -0.24 -11.12 6.93
CA GLN A 276 0.46 -10.68 8.12
C GLN A 276 1.94 -10.48 7.78
N VAL A 277 2.54 -9.36 8.17
CA VAL A 277 3.99 -9.17 8.08
C VAL A 277 4.68 -10.37 8.75
N PRO A 278 5.63 -11.05 8.11
CA PRO A 278 6.32 -12.19 8.73
C PRO A 278 7.27 -11.71 9.85
N PRO A 279 7.60 -12.57 10.82
CA PRO A 279 8.78 -12.35 11.66
C PRO A 279 10.05 -12.43 10.80
N GLY A 280 11.15 -11.85 11.27
CA GLY A 280 12.45 -11.93 10.61
C GLY A 280 13.56 -11.30 11.45
N GLU A 281 14.80 -11.43 10.99
CA GLU A 281 15.98 -10.97 11.73
C GLU A 281 16.09 -9.44 11.72
N GLY A 282 16.23 -8.82 12.89
CA GLY A 282 16.35 -7.37 13.04
C GLY A 282 15.01 -6.62 13.16
N TRP A 283 13.86 -7.30 13.22
CA TRP A 283 12.57 -6.65 13.53
C TRP A 283 11.60 -7.52 14.34
N ARG A 284 10.72 -6.87 15.09
CA ARG A 284 9.60 -7.50 15.81
C ARG A 284 8.29 -6.75 15.62
N ARG A 285 7.19 -7.50 15.60
CA ARG A 285 5.82 -6.98 15.49
C ARG A 285 5.28 -6.68 16.88
N LYS A 286 5.03 -5.41 17.20
CA LYS A 286 4.44 -5.00 18.49
C LYS A 286 2.94 -5.31 18.53
N MET A 287 2.24 -5.10 17.41
CA MET A 287 0.77 -5.19 17.35
C MET A 287 0.32 -6.29 16.37
N LEU A 288 0.40 -7.56 16.79
CA LEU A 288 0.02 -8.70 15.94
C LEU A 288 -1.38 -8.56 15.27
N PRO A 289 -2.45 -8.11 15.95
CA PRO A 289 -3.78 -7.97 15.35
C PRO A 289 -3.89 -6.89 14.25
N SER A 290 -3.00 -5.88 14.27
CA SER A 290 -2.91 -4.83 13.26
C SER A 290 -1.67 -4.94 12.37
N SER A 291 -0.99 -6.08 12.33
CA SER A 291 0.23 -6.28 11.52
C SER A 291 -0.02 -6.84 10.11
N TYR A 292 -1.16 -6.51 9.50
CA TYR A 292 -1.54 -7.01 8.17
C TYR A 292 -1.42 -5.93 7.09
N GLY A 293 -0.95 -6.34 5.91
CA GLY A 293 -0.81 -5.48 4.75
C GLY A 293 -1.20 -6.16 3.45
N THR A 294 -1.08 -5.44 2.36
CA THR A 294 -1.17 -6.05 1.02
C THR A 294 0.08 -6.86 0.73
N THR A 295 0.02 -7.76 -0.25
CA THR A 295 1.20 -8.49 -0.73
C THR A 295 2.29 -7.50 -1.17
N HIS A 296 1.91 -6.38 -1.80
CA HIS A 296 2.87 -5.38 -2.29
C HIS A 296 3.58 -4.66 -1.13
N ALA A 297 2.81 -4.16 -0.17
CA ALA A 297 3.35 -3.43 0.97
C ALA A 297 4.20 -4.34 1.87
N VAL A 298 3.78 -5.60 2.10
CA VAL A 298 4.53 -6.54 2.95
C VAL A 298 5.85 -6.97 2.29
N ILE A 299 5.89 -7.23 0.98
CA ILE A 299 7.14 -7.56 0.27
C ILE A 299 8.15 -6.41 0.36
N ASN A 300 7.72 -5.19 0.05
CA ASN A 300 8.62 -4.03 0.08
C ASN A 300 9.05 -3.66 1.50
N LEU A 301 8.18 -3.85 2.51
CA LEU A 301 8.56 -3.71 3.91
C LEU A 301 9.67 -4.72 4.29
N VAL A 302 9.49 -6.01 4.00
CA VAL A 302 10.47 -7.05 4.35
C VAL A 302 11.79 -6.84 3.61
N ALA A 303 11.76 -6.49 2.32
CA ALA A 303 12.96 -6.16 1.56
C ALA A 303 13.73 -4.97 2.17
N ALA A 304 13.02 -3.90 2.54
CA ALA A 304 13.62 -2.75 3.23
C ALA A 304 14.17 -3.10 4.62
N MET A 305 13.51 -3.98 5.39
CA MET A 305 14.02 -4.42 6.69
C MET A 305 15.27 -5.29 6.55
N GLN A 306 15.32 -6.20 5.57
CA GLN A 306 16.50 -7.01 5.26
C GLN A 306 17.69 -6.14 4.80
N GLN A 307 17.46 -5.18 3.90
CA GLN A 307 18.48 -4.22 3.47
C GLN A 307 18.97 -3.36 4.64
N PHE A 308 18.06 -2.88 5.49
CA PHE A 308 18.41 -2.12 6.69
C PHE A 308 19.25 -2.95 7.66
N HIS A 309 18.85 -4.19 7.97
CA HIS A 309 19.61 -5.08 8.85
C HIS A 309 21.04 -5.30 8.34
N ALA A 310 21.17 -5.65 7.05
CA ALA A 310 22.46 -5.93 6.42
C ALA A 310 23.42 -4.72 6.32
N THR A 311 22.91 -3.47 6.33
CA THR A 311 23.72 -2.27 6.02
C THR A 311 23.78 -1.23 7.13
N SER A 312 22.89 -1.30 8.12
CA SER A 312 22.76 -0.23 9.12
C SER A 312 23.84 -0.28 10.20
N GLY A 313 24.23 -1.48 10.64
CA GLY A 313 24.97 -1.68 11.88
C GLY A 313 24.13 -1.45 13.13
N TYR A 314 22.79 -1.45 13.02
CA TYR A 314 21.88 -1.26 14.15
C TYR A 314 21.62 -2.61 14.85
N GLU A 315 22.10 -2.76 16.08
CA GLU A 315 22.13 -4.05 16.80
C GLU A 315 20.81 -4.45 17.48
N ARG A 316 19.77 -3.61 17.44
CA ARG A 316 18.48 -3.86 18.11
C ARG A 316 17.40 -4.18 17.09
N ASP A 317 16.42 -4.99 17.48
CA ASP A 317 15.21 -5.17 16.65
C ASP A 317 14.47 -3.84 16.47
N LEU A 318 14.16 -3.48 15.22
CA LEU A 318 13.14 -2.48 14.92
C LEU A 318 11.77 -2.96 15.41
N LEU A 319 10.97 -2.05 15.96
CA LEU A 319 9.62 -2.37 16.43
C LEU A 319 8.58 -1.87 15.43
N LEU A 320 8.00 -2.82 14.70
CA LEU A 320 6.90 -2.58 13.76
C LEU A 320 5.59 -2.44 14.55
N GLY A 321 4.92 -1.30 14.37
CA GLY A 321 3.65 -0.94 14.99
C GLY A 321 2.46 -1.43 14.16
N SER A 322 1.47 -0.54 13.99
CA SER A 322 0.26 -0.86 13.23
C SER A 322 0.49 -0.74 11.73
N MET A 323 0.03 -1.74 10.97
CA MET A 323 -0.04 -1.74 9.51
C MET A 323 -1.48 -1.60 9.04
N SER A 324 -2.30 -2.60 9.38
CA SER A 324 -3.74 -2.66 9.18
C SER A 324 -4.32 -3.88 9.90
N ARG A 325 -5.62 -3.87 10.20
CA ARG A 325 -6.34 -5.08 10.61
C ARG A 325 -6.30 -6.12 9.48
N ARG A 326 -6.49 -7.41 9.78
CA ARG A 326 -6.50 -8.52 8.79
C ARG A 326 -7.31 -8.25 7.51
N HIS A 327 -8.36 -7.44 7.62
CA HIS A 327 -9.27 -7.09 6.52
C HIS A 327 -9.43 -5.57 6.32
N GLY A 328 -8.55 -4.77 6.92
CA GLY A 328 -8.59 -3.31 6.83
C GLY A 328 -9.69 -2.63 7.66
N GLY A 329 -10.12 -1.47 7.19
CA GLY A 329 -11.06 -0.58 7.89
C GLY A 329 -10.43 0.20 9.03
N SER A 330 -11.22 1.09 9.65
CA SER A 330 -10.77 1.98 10.72
C SER A 330 -10.05 1.26 11.87
N LEU A 331 -8.99 1.88 12.38
CA LEU A 331 -8.18 1.42 13.50
C LEU A 331 -8.16 2.55 14.55
N LEU A 332 -8.50 2.21 15.80
CA LEU A 332 -8.65 3.19 16.88
C LEU A 332 -7.34 3.97 17.10
N GLY A 333 -7.42 5.30 17.13
CA GLY A 333 -6.27 6.20 17.24
C GLY A 333 -5.58 6.56 15.92
N HIS A 334 -5.94 5.91 14.80
CA HIS A 334 -5.31 6.16 13.49
C HIS A 334 -6.31 6.75 12.48
N ARG A 335 -5.88 7.80 11.75
CA ARG A 335 -6.65 8.37 10.62
C ARG A 335 -6.52 7.58 9.32
N SER A 336 -5.55 6.67 9.22
CA SER A 336 -5.35 5.80 8.04
C SER A 336 -5.17 4.34 8.46
N HIS A 337 -4.25 3.57 7.86
CA HIS A 337 -4.08 2.13 8.11
C HIS A 337 -5.30 1.28 7.73
N GLN A 338 -6.20 1.78 6.87
CA GLN A 338 -7.45 1.08 6.56
C GLN A 338 -7.31 0.10 5.39
N SER A 339 -6.27 0.22 4.56
CA SER A 339 -6.17 -0.52 3.29
C SER A 339 -4.85 -1.28 3.10
N GLY A 340 -4.16 -1.61 4.20
CA GLY A 340 -2.96 -2.44 4.19
C GLY A 340 -1.70 -1.80 3.58
N ARG A 341 -1.67 -0.47 3.48
CA ARG A 341 -0.63 0.31 2.79
C ARG A 341 0.14 1.29 3.67
N ASP A 342 -0.23 1.41 4.94
CA ASP A 342 0.47 2.22 5.93
C ASP A 342 1.18 1.28 6.91
N ILE A 343 2.33 1.66 7.47
CA ILE A 343 2.99 0.96 8.57
C ILE A 343 3.65 1.98 9.51
N ASP A 344 3.40 1.86 10.81
CA ASP A 344 4.19 2.55 11.83
C ASP A 344 5.46 1.78 12.12
N ILE A 345 6.60 2.45 12.14
CA ILE A 345 7.86 1.88 12.60
C ILE A 345 8.39 2.77 13.71
N ARG A 346 8.52 2.23 14.93
CA ARG A 346 9.07 2.96 16.09
C ARG A 346 10.47 3.46 15.73
N LEU A 347 10.79 4.70 16.12
CA LEU A 347 12.10 5.28 15.80
C LEU A 347 13.24 4.41 16.36
N PRO A 348 14.33 4.18 15.60
CA PRO A 348 15.53 3.51 16.10
C PRO A 348 16.06 4.25 17.33
N LEU A 349 16.34 3.52 18.41
CA LEU A 349 16.83 4.06 19.68
C LEU A 349 18.26 3.59 19.93
N SER A 350 19.10 4.48 20.46
CA SER A 350 20.47 4.17 20.86
C SER A 350 20.53 2.98 21.82
N ALA A 351 21.65 2.24 21.82
CA ALA A 351 21.83 1.03 22.65
C ALA A 351 21.53 1.27 24.14
N GLU A 352 21.85 2.46 24.64
CA GLU A 352 21.64 2.88 26.03
C GLU A 352 20.19 3.18 26.42
N HIS A 353 19.22 3.21 25.48
CA HIS A 353 17.84 3.58 25.81
C HIS A 353 17.05 2.40 26.45
N PRO A 354 16.58 2.52 27.71
CA PRO A 354 15.84 1.45 28.38
C PRO A 354 14.45 1.23 27.75
N PRO A 355 13.94 -0.02 27.64
CA PRO A 355 12.71 -0.31 26.89
C PRO A 355 11.46 0.45 27.36
N TRP A 356 11.37 0.72 28.66
CA TRP A 356 10.20 1.25 29.37
C TRP A 356 10.13 2.80 29.39
N PHE A 357 11.18 3.50 28.97
CA PHE A 357 11.20 4.96 28.98
C PHE A 357 10.55 5.55 27.71
N PRO A 358 9.78 6.66 27.83
CA PRO A 358 9.28 7.40 26.68
C PRO A 358 10.40 7.77 25.71
N ILE A 359 10.11 7.70 24.41
CA ILE A 359 11.07 8.17 23.40
C ILE A 359 11.21 9.68 23.55
N LYS A 360 12.46 10.14 23.66
CA LYS A 360 12.80 11.56 23.66
C LYS A 360 13.70 11.84 22.44
N PRO A 361 13.62 13.03 21.82
CA PRO A 361 14.34 13.32 20.57
C PRO A 361 15.84 13.02 20.61
N TRP A 362 16.51 13.19 21.76
CA TRP A 362 17.95 12.93 21.93
C TRP A 362 18.33 11.47 22.16
N ARG A 363 17.37 10.55 22.27
CA ARG A 363 17.60 9.10 22.41
C ARG A 363 17.44 8.34 21.08
N VAL A 364 16.91 9.01 20.06
CA VAL A 364 16.79 8.48 18.69
C VAL A 364 18.17 8.35 18.06
N ASP A 365 18.46 7.20 17.47
CA ASP A 365 19.61 7.01 16.59
C ASP A 365 19.26 7.53 15.20
N TYR A 366 19.62 8.78 14.93
CA TYR A 366 19.33 9.42 13.64
C TYR A 366 20.17 8.88 12.48
N GLN A 367 21.32 8.24 12.74
CA GLN A 367 22.07 7.58 11.68
C GLN A 367 21.38 6.29 11.25
N ALA A 368 20.91 5.49 12.20
CA ALA A 368 20.04 4.34 11.92
C ALA A 368 18.73 4.79 11.27
N LEU A 369 18.05 5.84 11.77
CA LEU A 369 16.82 6.36 11.17
C LEU A 369 17.02 6.83 9.72
N TRP A 370 18.15 7.49 9.42
CA TRP A 370 18.48 7.86 8.05
C TRP A 370 18.67 6.64 7.15
N LYS A 371 19.44 5.64 7.59
CA LYS A 371 19.64 4.40 6.82
C LYS A 371 18.34 3.61 6.63
N LEU A 372 17.43 3.64 7.60
CA LEU A 372 16.08 3.06 7.48
C LEU A 372 15.24 3.80 6.42
N VAL A 373 15.26 5.14 6.44
CA VAL A 373 14.59 5.97 5.42
C VAL A 373 15.16 5.70 4.02
N VAL A 374 16.47 5.51 3.88
CA VAL A 374 17.11 5.12 2.61
C VAL A 374 16.69 3.72 2.17
N ALA A 375 16.80 2.70 3.03
CA ALA A 375 16.39 1.33 2.69
C ALA A 375 14.89 1.22 2.30
N LEU A 376 14.04 2.03 2.94
CA LEU A 376 12.64 2.17 2.52
C LEU A 376 12.54 2.84 1.14
N ALA A 377 13.21 3.96 0.91
CA ALA A 377 13.16 4.69 -0.36
C ALA A 377 13.72 3.91 -1.55
N ASP A 378 14.78 3.13 -1.34
CA ASP A 378 15.46 2.30 -2.35
C ASP A 378 14.56 1.21 -2.93
N THR A 379 13.49 0.80 -2.23
CA THR A 379 12.45 -0.08 -2.80
C THR A 379 11.80 0.51 -4.05
N GLY A 380 11.80 1.84 -4.19
CA GLY A 380 11.05 2.55 -5.23
C GLY A 380 9.55 2.58 -4.99
N GLU A 381 9.04 2.06 -3.86
CA GLU A 381 7.60 1.85 -3.63
C GLU A 381 7.02 2.65 -2.45
N ILE A 382 7.76 3.60 -1.90
CA ILE A 382 7.27 4.49 -0.83
C ILE A 382 6.66 5.77 -1.42
N SER A 383 5.39 6.01 -1.09
CA SER A 383 4.66 7.22 -1.48
C SER A 383 5.01 8.42 -0.60
N ILE A 384 5.15 8.22 0.71
CA ILE A 384 5.45 9.24 1.71
C ILE A 384 5.87 8.59 3.04
N ILE A 385 6.71 9.27 3.81
CA ILE A 385 7.04 8.94 5.19
C ILE A 385 6.66 10.16 6.04
N PHE A 386 5.81 10.01 7.05
CA PHE A 386 5.58 11.08 8.03
C PHE A 386 6.53 10.94 9.21
N LEU A 387 7.13 12.07 9.59
CA LEU A 387 7.98 12.25 10.76
C LEU A 387 7.79 13.69 11.24
N ASP A 388 7.66 13.89 12.55
CA ASP A 388 7.48 15.24 13.08
C ASP A 388 8.62 16.19 12.67
N TYR A 389 8.29 17.47 12.43
CA TYR A 389 9.21 18.42 11.81
C TYR A 389 10.39 18.79 12.71
N GLU A 390 10.20 18.78 14.04
CA GLU A 390 11.27 19.01 15.00
C GLU A 390 12.38 17.95 14.86
N LEU A 391 12.00 16.69 14.60
CA LEU A 391 12.91 15.57 14.43
C LEU A 391 13.64 15.60 13.07
N GLN A 392 13.03 16.17 12.03
CA GLN A 392 13.62 16.23 10.69
C GLN A 392 14.93 17.03 10.66
N LYS A 393 15.12 18.01 11.54
CA LYS A 393 16.39 18.75 11.67
C LYS A 393 17.55 17.83 12.06
N SER A 394 17.31 16.95 13.04
CA SER A 394 18.29 15.98 13.52
C SER A 394 18.54 14.86 12.49
N LEU A 395 17.48 14.42 11.78
CA LEU A 395 17.61 13.50 10.65
C LEU A 395 18.46 14.11 9.51
N HIS A 396 18.21 15.37 9.14
CA HIS A 396 19.00 16.07 8.13
C HIS A 396 20.47 16.22 8.58
N LYS A 397 20.73 16.52 9.86
CA LYS A 397 22.10 16.52 10.40
C LYS A 397 22.76 15.16 10.28
N ALA A 398 22.09 14.06 10.61
CA ALA A 398 22.66 12.73 10.45
C ALA A 398 22.98 12.39 8.98
N ALA A 399 22.15 12.82 8.02
CA ALA A 399 22.45 12.68 6.60
C ALA A 399 23.70 13.49 6.17
N VAL A 400 23.89 14.71 6.72
CA VAL A 400 25.13 15.49 6.51
C VAL A 400 26.34 14.81 7.12
N ASP A 401 26.23 14.30 8.35
CA ASP A 401 27.33 13.62 9.05
C ASP A 401 27.71 12.29 8.37
N LEU A 402 26.78 11.65 7.65
CA LEU A 402 26.99 10.48 6.79
C LEU A 402 27.51 10.82 5.38
N GLY A 403 27.73 12.10 5.06
CA GLY A 403 28.31 12.54 3.79
C GLY A 403 27.36 12.54 2.58
N VAL A 404 26.04 12.43 2.80
CA VAL A 404 25.03 12.53 1.73
C VAL A 404 25.08 13.93 1.11
N ASP A 405 24.98 14.05 -0.22
CA ASP A 405 25.01 15.34 -0.91
C ASP A 405 23.73 16.18 -0.69
N GLU A 406 23.79 17.48 -1.02
CA GLU A 406 22.63 18.36 -0.79
C GLU A 406 21.42 18.02 -1.66
N SER A 407 21.63 17.57 -2.90
CA SER A 407 20.52 17.30 -3.83
C SER A 407 19.68 16.12 -3.34
N GLU A 408 20.33 15.05 -2.87
CA GLU A 408 19.64 13.89 -2.30
C GLU A 408 18.98 14.21 -0.96
N ARG A 409 19.65 14.94 -0.05
CA ARG A 409 19.01 15.41 1.19
C ARG A 409 17.75 16.24 0.91
N ARG A 410 17.79 17.11 -0.11
CA ARG A 410 16.63 17.90 -0.55
C ARG A 410 15.55 17.06 -1.24
N ARG A 411 15.91 16.00 -1.96
CA ARG A 411 14.94 15.04 -2.53
C ARG A 411 14.20 14.27 -1.43
N MET A 412 14.93 13.92 -0.37
CA MET A 412 14.47 13.01 0.69
C MET A 412 13.73 13.69 1.84
N ILE A 413 14.20 14.83 2.35
CA ILE A 413 13.62 15.48 3.54
C ILE A 413 12.95 16.82 3.16
N GLN A 414 11.82 17.12 3.80
CA GLN A 414 11.13 18.41 3.70
C GLN A 414 11.94 19.58 4.31
N TRP A 415 12.47 19.41 5.52
CA TRP A 415 13.37 20.37 6.18
C TRP A 415 14.48 20.88 5.23
N PRO A 416 14.83 22.18 5.19
CA PRO A 416 14.38 23.27 6.06
C PRO A 416 13.16 24.06 5.56
N ARG A 417 12.38 23.54 4.60
CA ARG A 417 11.38 24.33 3.85
C ARG A 417 10.15 24.79 4.65
N GLY A 418 10.06 24.49 5.94
CA GLY A 418 8.91 24.75 6.80
C GLY A 418 7.86 23.64 6.72
N GLU A 419 7.06 23.50 7.78
CA GLU A 419 6.05 22.44 7.98
C GLU A 419 4.97 22.36 6.89
N ALA A 420 4.65 23.49 6.26
CA ALA A 420 3.68 23.57 5.17
C ALA A 420 4.23 23.08 3.80
N ALA A 421 5.52 22.82 3.65
CA ALA A 421 6.11 22.47 2.36
C ALA A 421 5.80 21.02 1.92
N HIS A 422 5.16 20.86 0.75
CA HIS A 422 4.78 19.55 0.21
C HIS A 422 5.88 18.84 -0.60
N LEU A 423 7.16 19.10 -0.30
CA LEU A 423 8.33 18.53 -0.97
C LEU A 423 9.12 17.63 -0.01
N GLY A 424 9.85 16.65 -0.56
CA GLY A 424 10.51 15.58 0.21
C GLY A 424 9.70 14.29 0.23
N LEU A 425 10.37 13.17 0.51
CA LEU A 425 9.75 11.88 0.81
C LEU A 425 9.32 11.83 2.29
N VAL A 426 10.20 12.27 3.18
CA VAL A 426 9.93 12.50 4.61
C VAL A 426 9.26 13.87 4.76
N ARG A 427 8.04 13.88 5.30
CA ARG A 427 7.22 15.09 5.51
C ARG A 427 6.66 15.18 6.92
N HIS A 428 6.28 16.38 7.31
CA HIS A 428 5.67 16.67 8.60
C HIS A 428 4.26 16.09 8.69
N SER A 429 3.99 15.47 9.84
CA SER A 429 2.66 15.40 10.44
C SER A 429 2.86 15.37 11.95
N SER A 430 2.11 16.19 12.69
CA SER A 430 2.08 16.13 14.15
C SER A 430 1.70 14.72 14.66
N GLY A 431 2.16 14.34 15.85
CA GLY A 431 1.93 13.01 16.47
C GLY A 431 2.95 11.93 16.09
N HIS A 432 3.97 12.29 15.29
CA HIS A 432 4.98 11.36 14.77
C HIS A 432 6.35 11.59 15.44
N GLU A 433 6.37 11.79 16.76
CA GLU A 433 7.57 12.04 17.55
C GLU A 433 8.24 10.75 18.06
N GLN A 434 7.54 9.62 17.95
CA GLN A 434 7.97 8.31 18.48
C GLN A 434 8.04 7.19 17.43
N HIS A 435 7.54 7.44 16.22
CA HIS A 435 7.53 6.52 15.09
C HIS A 435 7.62 7.30 13.78
N ILE A 436 8.05 6.64 12.71
CA ILE A 436 7.71 7.06 11.36
C ILE A 436 6.43 6.35 10.92
N HIS A 437 5.52 7.06 10.28
CA HIS A 437 4.41 6.48 9.53
C HIS A 437 4.85 6.36 8.08
N VAL A 438 4.94 5.15 7.53
CA VAL A 438 5.35 4.90 6.15
C VAL A 438 4.15 4.50 5.32
N ARG A 439 3.94 5.16 4.17
CA ARG A 439 2.88 4.78 3.22
C ARG A 439 3.48 4.27 1.92
N PHE A 440 3.12 3.05 1.55
CA PHE A 440 3.45 2.44 0.27
C PHE A 440 2.62 3.02 -0.87
N ARG A 441 3.15 2.97 -2.09
CA ARG A 441 2.42 3.16 -3.34
C ARG A 441 1.32 2.10 -3.49
N CYS A 442 0.47 2.25 -4.48
CA CYS A 442 -0.41 1.15 -4.90
C CYS A 442 0.43 0.15 -5.68
N GLY A 443 0.34 -1.13 -5.32
CA GLY A 443 0.97 -2.17 -6.14
C GLY A 443 0.36 -2.19 -7.54
N HIS A 444 1.15 -2.55 -8.55
CA HIS A 444 0.70 -2.58 -9.95
C HIS A 444 -0.46 -3.57 -10.24
N TYR A 445 -0.76 -4.46 -9.30
CA TYR A 445 -1.91 -5.38 -9.31
C TYR A 445 -3.06 -4.97 -8.36
N GLU A 446 -2.96 -3.83 -7.69
CA GLU A 446 -3.94 -3.33 -6.72
C GLU A 446 -4.82 -2.26 -7.38
N THR A 447 -5.61 -2.59 -8.39
CA THR A 447 -6.14 -1.54 -9.29
C THR A 447 -7.36 -0.78 -8.76
N GLU A 448 -7.97 -1.25 -7.66
CA GLU A 448 -8.93 -0.47 -6.88
C GLU A 448 -8.26 0.41 -5.81
N CYS A 449 -6.94 0.37 -5.70
CA CYS A 449 -6.16 1.18 -4.76
C CYS A 449 -6.07 2.64 -5.23
N VAL A 450 -6.17 3.58 -4.27
CA VAL A 450 -6.12 5.01 -4.56
C VAL A 450 -4.90 5.67 -3.91
N THR A 451 -4.07 6.35 -4.71
CA THR A 451 -3.14 7.39 -4.25
C THR A 451 -3.89 8.73 -4.22
N GLY A 452 -3.82 9.48 -3.11
CA GLY A 452 -4.63 10.70 -2.91
C GLY A 452 -4.38 11.82 -3.93
N SER A 453 -5.27 12.80 -4.08
CA SER A 453 -6.20 13.37 -3.09
C SER A 453 -7.68 13.33 -3.48
N GLY A 454 -8.40 12.28 -3.09
CA GLY A 454 -9.84 12.15 -3.28
C GLY A 454 -10.71 12.94 -2.29
N TRP A 455 -10.35 14.18 -1.95
CA TRP A 455 -11.39 15.11 -1.51
C TRP A 455 -12.14 15.53 -2.77
N LYS A 456 -13.40 15.13 -2.88
CA LYS A 456 -14.33 15.93 -3.68
C LYS A 456 -14.27 17.35 -3.11
N ARG A 457 -14.13 18.34 -3.99
CA ARG A 457 -14.72 19.63 -3.68
C ARG A 457 -16.21 19.36 -3.62
N ASP A 458 -16.84 19.66 -2.49
CA ASP A 458 -18.30 19.69 -2.47
C ASP A 458 -18.74 20.87 -3.32
N ASP A 459 -19.54 20.57 -4.34
CA ASP A 459 -20.09 21.56 -5.26
C ASP A 459 -21.34 22.18 -4.60
N GLY A 460 -21.17 23.29 -3.88
CA GLY A 460 -22.28 24.00 -3.21
C GLY A 460 -21.84 24.86 -2.04
#